data_AF-A0A6N8DRJ7-F1
#
_entry.id   AF-A0A6N8DRJ7-F1
#
_cell.length_a   1.000
_cell.length_b   1.000
_cell.length_c   1.000
_cell.angle_alpha   90.00
_cell.angle_beta   90.00
_cell.angle_gamma   90.00
#
_symmetry.space_group_name_H-M   'P 1'
#
loop_
_entity.id
_entity.type
_entity.pdbx_description
1 polymer ?
#
loop_
_entity_poly.entity_id
_entity_poly.type
_entity_poly.pdbx_seq_one_letter_code
_entity_poly.pdbx_strand_id
1 'polypeptide(L)'
;MPVLVKTTLDGRKLEVFDQGLTLGGKLEARDLIAVAEHPNRAKILEAAPDAVYMAGRVPLNAAEAEIAQKALDEAEARHLTDPKLIEERFRRLMWKRARDPGLD
;
A
#
# COMPACT_ATOMS: atom_id res chain seq x y z
N MET A 1 0.73 -3.68 17.27
CA MET A 1 1.31 -4.99 16.86
C MET A 1 1.63 -4.93 15.39
N PRO A 2 2.85 -5.32 14.95
CA PRO A 2 3.19 -5.40 13.54
C PRO A 2 2.40 -6.50 12.83
N VAL A 3 1.91 -6.23 11.62
CA VAL A 3 1.30 -7.25 10.75
C VAL A 3 2.29 -7.62 9.66
N LEU A 4 2.67 -8.90 9.57
CA LEU A 4 3.55 -9.40 8.52
C LEU A 4 2.81 -9.46 7.19
N VAL A 5 3.32 -8.73 6.20
CA VAL A 5 2.81 -8.76 4.83
C VAL A 5 3.55 -9.85 4.06
N LYS A 6 4.89 -9.80 4.07
CA LYS A 6 5.73 -10.81 3.40
C LYS A 6 7.17 -10.81 3.88
N THR A 7 7.93 -11.81 3.44
CA THR A 7 9.39 -11.84 3.58
C THR A 7 10.03 -11.73 2.21
N THR A 8 10.93 -10.76 2.04
CA THR A 8 11.70 -10.57 0.81
C THR A 8 12.73 -11.69 0.64
N LEU A 9 13.19 -11.91 -0.60
CA LEU A 9 14.23 -12.92 -0.91
C LEU A 9 15.53 -12.68 -0.14
N ASP A 10 15.81 -11.43 0.21
CA ASP A 10 16.95 -10.99 1.01
C ASP A 10 16.77 -11.25 2.52
N GLY A 11 15.68 -11.94 2.92
CA GLY A 11 15.37 -12.30 4.30
C GLY A 11 14.73 -11.18 5.14
N ARG A 12 14.58 -9.97 4.59
CA ARG A 12 13.95 -8.84 5.28
C ARG A 12 12.43 -8.98 5.27
N LYS A 13 11.81 -8.82 6.44
CA LYS A 13 10.35 -8.83 6.62
C LYS A 13 9.77 -7.47 6.25
N LEU A 14 8.69 -7.50 5.47
CA LEU A 14 7.85 -6.34 5.22
C LEU A 14 6.65 -6.42 6.17
N GLU A 15 6.53 -5.45 7.07
CA GLU A 15 5.55 -5.44 8.14
C GLU A 15 4.86 -4.08 8.22
N VAL A 16 3.55 -4.06 8.45
CA VAL A 16 2.83 -2.82 8.75
C VAL A 16 2.94 -2.54 10.24
N PHE A 17 3.42 -1.36 10.61
CA PHE A 17 3.58 -0.91 11.98
C PHE A 17 3.08 0.53 12.14
N ASP A 18 2.01 0.69 12.93
CA ASP A 18 1.43 1.92 13.52
C ASP A 18 1.17 3.12 12.57
N GLN A 19 2.18 3.57 11.83
CA GLN A 19 2.17 4.72 10.92
C GLN A 19 2.65 4.41 9.49
N GLY A 20 2.91 3.13 9.16
CA GLY A 20 3.32 2.75 7.80
C GLY A 20 3.86 1.33 7.65
N LEU A 21 4.43 1.07 6.48
CA LEU A 21 5.13 -0.16 6.10
C LEU A 21 6.62 -0.05 6.45
N THR A 22 7.13 -1.09 7.09
CA THR A 22 8.53 -1.22 7.48
C THR A 22 9.17 -2.41 6.79
N LEU A 23 10.41 -2.25 6.33
CA LEU A 23 11.22 -3.31 5.76
C LEU A 23 12.43 -3.58 6.68
N GLY A 24 12.46 -4.75 7.31
CA GLY A 24 13.48 -5.09 8.30
C GLY A 24 13.49 -4.12 9.48
N GLY A 25 12.31 -3.66 9.91
CA GLY A 25 12.13 -2.71 11.02
C GLY A 25 12.40 -1.24 10.68
N LYS A 26 12.74 -0.90 9.43
CA LYS A 26 12.92 0.49 8.97
C LYS A 26 11.71 0.94 8.16
N LEU A 27 11.18 2.14 8.43
CA LEU A 27 10.09 2.71 7.66
C LEU A 27 10.48 2.82 6.18
N GLU A 28 9.68 2.21 5.31
CA GLU A 28 9.91 2.14 3.86
C GLU A 28 8.84 2.93 3.09
N ALA A 29 7.58 2.84 3.51
CA ALA A 29 6.47 3.55 2.89
C ALA A 29 5.34 3.82 3.88
N ARG A 30 4.48 4.80 3.57
CA ARG A 30 3.24 5.03 4.32
C ARG A 30 2.00 4.64 3.52
N ASP A 31 2.12 4.64 2.20
CA ASP A 31 1.04 4.38 1.26
C ASP A 31 1.46 3.36 0.22
N LEU A 32 0.47 2.71 -0.38
CA LEU A 32 0.63 1.83 -1.52
C LEU A 32 0.39 2.60 -2.82
N ILE A 33 1.35 2.54 -3.73
CA ILE A 33 1.25 3.18 -5.06
C ILE A 33 0.90 2.11 -6.09
N ALA A 34 -0.17 2.30 -6.85
CA ALA A 34 -0.51 1.37 -7.92
C ALA A 34 0.59 1.38 -9.00
N VAL A 35 1.05 0.20 -9.43
CA VAL A 35 2.08 0.09 -10.47
C VAL A 35 1.61 0.74 -11.78
N ALA A 36 0.31 0.68 -12.07
CA ALA A 36 -0.30 1.35 -13.23
C ALA A 36 -0.04 2.88 -13.25
N GLU A 37 0.02 3.52 -12.08
CA GLU A 37 0.24 4.96 -11.93
C GLU A 37 1.73 5.33 -11.78
N HIS A 38 2.62 4.33 -11.74
CA HIS A 38 4.04 4.56 -11.49
C HIS A 38 4.79 4.98 -12.77
N PRO A 39 5.62 6.04 -12.74
CA PRO A 39 6.35 6.51 -13.91
C PRO A 39 7.30 5.43 -14.49
N ASN A 40 7.83 4.58 -13.61
CA ASN A 40 8.70 3.45 -13.98
C ASN A 40 7.97 2.10 -14.09
N ARG A 41 6.66 2.08 -14.38
CA ARG A 41 5.85 0.83 -14.40
C ARG A 41 6.47 -0.29 -15.23
N ALA A 42 7.03 0.04 -16.41
CA ALA A 42 7.62 -0.95 -17.31
C ALA A 42 8.78 -1.69 -16.62
N LYS A 43 9.72 -0.93 -16.03
CA LYS A 43 10.87 -1.49 -15.31
C LYS A 43 10.47 -2.31 -14.08
N ILE A 44 9.39 -1.90 -13.41
CA ILE A 44 8.86 -2.65 -12.26
C ILE A 44 8.32 -4.00 -12.73
N LEU A 45 7.49 -4.02 -13.77
CA LEU A 45 6.88 -5.25 -14.30
C LEU A 45 7.91 -6.18 -14.94
N GLU A 46 9.00 -5.63 -15.51
CA GLU A 46 10.13 -6.44 -15.96
C GLU A 46 10.82 -7.19 -14.81
N ALA A 47 10.97 -6.54 -13.64
CA ALA A 47 11.60 -7.14 -12.47
C ALA A 47 10.63 -7.98 -11.62
N ALA A 48 9.36 -7.64 -11.62
CA ALA A 48 8.30 -8.24 -10.81
C ALA A 48 6.98 -8.23 -11.60
N PRO A 49 6.73 -9.24 -12.46
CA PRO A 49 5.60 -9.24 -13.39
C PRO A 49 4.23 -9.29 -12.70
N ASP A 50 4.16 -9.91 -11.52
CA ASP A 50 2.93 -10.01 -10.72
C ASP A 50 2.70 -8.78 -9.80
N ALA A 51 3.53 -7.74 -9.91
CA ALA A 51 3.41 -6.56 -9.06
C ALA A 51 2.23 -5.67 -9.48
N VAL A 52 1.29 -5.48 -8.56
CA VAL A 52 0.13 -4.59 -8.74
C VAL A 52 0.31 -3.29 -7.97
N TYR A 53 1.00 -3.33 -6.83
CA TYR A 53 1.30 -2.17 -5.99
C TYR A 53 2.78 -2.10 -5.63
N MET A 54 3.24 -0.90 -5.30
CA MET A 54 4.56 -0.63 -4.75
C MET A 54 4.42 -0.08 -3.33
N ALA A 55 5.09 -0.73 -2.39
CA ALA A 55 5.34 -0.24 -1.04
C ALA A 55 6.78 0.31 -0.98
N GLY A 56 6.96 1.57 -1.38
CA GLY A 56 8.28 2.19 -1.48
C GLY A 56 9.11 1.47 -2.54
N ARG A 57 10.14 0.72 -2.10
CA ARG A 57 10.99 -0.09 -2.99
C ARG A 57 10.52 -1.53 -3.17
N VAL A 58 9.48 -1.96 -2.45
CA VAL A 58 9.04 -3.35 -2.44
C VAL A 58 7.82 -3.54 -3.35
N PRO A 59 7.93 -4.33 -4.42
CA PRO A 59 6.77 -4.67 -5.25
C PRO A 59 5.86 -5.63 -4.51
N LEU A 60 4.55 -5.44 -4.58
CA LEU A 60 3.51 -6.27 -3.97
C LEU A 60 2.55 -6.79 -5.03
N ASN A 61 2.20 -8.07 -4.92
CA ASN A 61 1.09 -8.63 -5.68
C ASN A 61 -0.27 -8.22 -5.06
N ALA A 62 -1.37 -8.59 -5.72
CA ALA A 62 -2.71 -8.22 -5.25
C ALA A 62 -3.03 -8.72 -3.82
N ALA A 63 -2.67 -9.97 -3.50
CA ALA A 63 -2.97 -10.56 -2.20
C ALA A 63 -2.14 -9.91 -1.07
N GLU A 64 -0.86 -9.66 -1.31
CA GLU A 64 0.03 -8.98 -0.37
C GLU A 64 -0.41 -7.52 -0.15
N ALA A 65 -0.82 -6.84 -1.23
CA ALA A 65 -1.32 -5.47 -1.15
C ALA A 65 -2.63 -5.39 -0.35
N GLU A 66 -3.53 -6.37 -0.48
CA GLU A 66 -4.76 -6.43 0.32
C GLU A 66 -4.44 -6.57 1.82
N ILE A 67 -3.52 -7.46 2.19
CA ILE A 67 -3.07 -7.62 3.58
C ILE A 67 -2.46 -6.33 4.11
N ALA A 68 -1.57 -5.70 3.32
CA ALA A 68 -0.93 -4.45 3.68
C ALA A 68 -1.95 -3.31 3.86
N GLN A 69 -2.88 -3.16 2.92
CA GLN A 69 -3.90 -2.12 2.95
C GLN A 69 -4.81 -2.30 4.16
N LYS A 70 -5.31 -3.53 4.38
CA LYS A 70 -6.15 -3.85 5.55
C LYS A 70 -5.44 -3.53 6.86
N ALA A 71 -4.16 -3.90 6.99
CA ALA A 71 -3.38 -3.61 8.18
C ALA A 71 -3.13 -2.11 8.38
N LEU A 72 -2.93 -1.35 7.30
CA LEU A 72 -2.82 0.11 7.36
C LEU A 72 -4.14 0.75 7.77
N ASP A 73 -5.26 0.32 7.21
CA ASP A 73 -6.60 0.79 7.58
C ASP A 73 -6.93 0.47 9.05
N GLU A 74 -6.54 -0.70 9.56
CA GLU A 74 -6.70 -1.06 10.98
C GLU A 74 -5.79 -0.21 11.90
N ALA A 75 -4.56 0.08 11.49
CA ALA A 75 -3.64 0.95 12.23
C ALA A 75 -4.14 2.40 12.24
N GLU A 76 -4.65 2.87 11.10
CA GLU A 76 -5.24 4.20 10.94
C GLU A 76 -6.55 4.32 11.73
N ALA A 77 -7.45 3.33 11.68
CA ALA A 77 -8.70 3.32 12.45
C ALA A 77 -8.48 3.40 13.98
N ARG A 78 -7.39 2.80 14.48
CA ARG A 78 -6.97 2.96 15.89
C ARG A 78 -6.52 4.38 16.22
N HIS A 79 -5.98 5.12 15.26
CA HIS A 79 -5.68 6.56 15.40
C HIS A 79 -6.93 7.42 15.21
N LEU A 80 -7.86 7.01 14.35
CA LEU A 80 -9.06 7.73 13.90
C LEU A 80 -10.28 7.63 14.82
N THR A 81 -10.15 7.10 16.03
CA THR A 81 -11.09 7.38 17.13
C THR A 81 -11.24 8.89 17.42
N ASP A 82 -10.47 9.75 16.74
CA ASP A 82 -10.69 11.19 16.61
C ASP A 82 -11.59 11.53 15.38
N PRO A 83 -12.81 12.07 15.57
CA PRO A 83 -13.88 12.13 14.55
C PRO A 83 -13.65 13.02 13.32
N LYS A 84 -12.55 13.77 13.24
CA LYS A 84 -12.30 14.75 12.15
C LYS A 84 -11.74 14.15 10.85
N LEU A 85 -11.18 12.94 10.90
CA LEU A 85 -10.40 12.38 9.80
C LEU A 85 -11.23 11.47 8.85
N ILE A 86 -12.49 11.17 9.22
CA ILE A 86 -13.40 10.32 8.42
C ILE A 86 -13.74 10.98 7.08
N GLU A 87 -13.88 12.30 7.04
CA GLU A 87 -14.23 13.07 5.84
C GLU A 87 -13.12 13.07 4.77
N GLU A 88 -11.85 13.05 5.20
CA GLU A 88 -10.70 13.09 4.30
C GLU A 88 -10.49 11.76 3.53
N ARG A 89 -10.89 10.64 4.15
CA ARG A 89 -10.82 9.30 3.58
C ARG A 89 -11.87 9.08 2.48
N PHE A 90 -13.10 9.57 2.66
CA PHE A 90 -14.13 9.54 1.62
C PHE A 90 -13.72 10.35 0.39
N ARG A 91 -13.05 11.50 0.58
CA ARG A 91 -12.57 12.32 -0.52
C ARG A 91 -11.49 11.62 -1.35
N ARG A 92 -10.51 10.95 -0.70
CA ARG A 92 -9.47 10.17 -1.39
C ARG A 92 -10.02 8.96 -2.15
N LEU A 93 -11.02 8.27 -1.59
CA LEU A 93 -11.68 7.14 -2.26
C LEU A 93 -12.53 7.57 -3.45
N MET A 94 -13.24 8.71 -3.35
CA MET A 94 -14.02 9.27 -4.45
C MET A 94 -13.13 9.72 -5.63
N TRP A 95 -11.93 10.24 -5.34
CA TRP A 95 -10.99 10.64 -6.39
C TRP A 95 -10.37 9.44 -7.12
N LYS A 96 -10.16 8.31 -6.44
CA LYS A 96 -9.75 7.04 -7.08
C LYS A 96 -10.83 6.48 -8.01
N ARG A 97 -12.12 6.66 -7.69
CA ARG A 97 -13.24 6.18 -8.53
C ARG A 97 -13.55 7.08 -9.72
N ALA A 98 -13.16 8.36 -9.68
CA ALA A 98 -13.39 9.30 -10.77
C ALA A 98 -12.38 9.19 -11.93
N ARG A 99 -11.29 8.42 -11.78
CA ARG A 99 -10.25 8.26 -12.81
C ARG A 99 -10.46 7.08 -13.76
N ASP A 100 -11.59 6.38 -13.62
CA ASP A 100 -12.12 5.46 -14.64
C ASP A 100 -13.41 6.09 -15.21
N PRO A 101 -13.32 7.07 -16.13
CA PRO A 101 -14.44 7.29 -17.03
C PRO A 101 -14.47 6.06 -17.93
N GLY A 102 -15.46 5.19 -17.70
CA GLY A 102 -15.72 4.03 -18.53
C GLY A 102 -15.59 4.39 -20.00
N LEU A 103 -14.75 3.62 -20.69
CA LEU A 103 -14.62 3.65 -22.13
C LEU A 103 -15.86 2.95 -22.70
N ASP A 104 -16.85 3.73 -23.13
CA ASP A 104 -17.79 3.38 -24.20
C ASP A 104 -17.86 4.55 -25.19
#